data_AF-A0AA36G7M4-F1
#
_entry.id   AF-A0AA36G7M4-F1
#
_cell.length_a   1.000
_cell.length_b   1.000
_cell.length_c   1.000
_cell.angle_alpha   90.00
_cell.angle_beta   90.00
_cell.angle_gamma   90.00
#
_symmetry.space_group_name_H-M   'P 1'
#
loop_
_entity.id
_entity.type
_entity.pdbx_description
1 polymer ?
#
loop_
_entity_poly.entity_id
_entity_poly.type
_entity_poly.pdbx_seq_one_letter_code
_entity_poly.pdbx_strand_id
1 'polypeptide(L)'
;MAHTPMKSLVALATEKLLLKTSGNTFLEGVAFMYSAGLSPDRVSVMRTQEDKKYILMFHSKCDIRPFAANYASFDRVLRGLVHIRAWHLKSIEFVDIDFRSKDMPHLERTIDKLGVDLVVLRNCTYHGIQPGEESQKLLNALNRKKQAVVCEYGDTRLKHRLCRRPTAPAPDVPALGQQNVPDDDAVSMMAPAAPRPQNHRARRNIQWILLPAGLYAISKLAQKLVPGPHNQPRLSFRDKTVLITGASTGLGRALATELYARGAKLILTARSIDKLRELAEELKASGVQNKHEPAYRYLDICEPTDLEKLVELSIDGKTIDVLINNAGLSNRGPITDTPIKVQRQIMEVNYFGHITVTKALLPFIPDEGCIIVTSSLQGRVAVPYRSAYSASKHALQGFFDSMRGEERHNLQILIVSAGYMNTGFGAKALDINGQPVAKEDQDQAKGYSSEYSAKAILDSAERRDIELILAPFVHRTGIFLRWLWPTLFYRLMYKRSLRDEYGKKQQ
;
A
#
# COMPACT_ATOMS: atom_id res chain seq x y z
N MET A 1 52.50 6.71 29.45
CA MET A 1 51.30 7.57 29.37
C MET A 1 50.55 7.17 28.11
N ALA A 2 49.37 6.57 28.28
CA ALA A 2 48.64 5.89 27.21
C ALA A 2 47.91 6.89 26.30
N HIS A 3 47.99 6.68 24.98
CA HIS A 3 47.18 7.37 23.99
C HIS A 3 45.71 7.03 24.19
N THR A 4 44.91 8.00 24.63
CA THR A 4 43.45 7.90 24.64
C THR A 4 42.94 8.03 23.20
N PRO A 5 42.28 7.02 22.61
CA PRO A 5 41.71 7.15 21.27
C PRO A 5 40.54 8.14 21.34
N MET A 6 40.56 9.15 20.46
CA MET A 6 39.44 10.08 20.29
C MET A 6 38.17 9.29 19.94
N LYS A 7 37.26 9.14 20.90
CA LYS A 7 35.91 8.62 20.66
C LYS A 7 35.18 9.61 19.76
N SER A 8 34.58 9.13 18.67
CA SER A 8 33.74 9.98 17.80
C SER A 8 32.53 10.52 18.59
N LEU A 9 32.04 11.70 18.19
CA LEU A 9 30.90 12.38 18.83
C LEU A 9 29.63 11.49 18.94
N VAL A 10 29.50 10.51 18.04
CA VAL A 10 28.40 9.53 17.97
C VAL A 10 28.56 8.41 19.02
N ALA A 11 29.79 7.99 19.31
CA ALA A 11 30.06 7.03 20.37
C ALA A 11 29.69 7.62 21.75
N LEU A 12 30.03 8.89 22.01
CA LEU A 12 29.70 9.58 23.26
C LEU A 12 28.19 9.78 23.46
N ALA A 13 27.44 10.05 22.38
CA ALA A 13 25.99 10.21 22.42
C ALA A 13 25.25 8.88 22.68
N THR A 14 25.76 7.79 22.08
CA THR A 14 25.21 6.43 22.24
C THR A 14 25.56 5.84 23.62
N GLU A 15 26.77 6.13 24.11
CA GLU A 15 27.28 5.79 25.45
C GLU A 15 26.44 6.46 26.54
N LYS A 16 26.11 7.76 26.42
CA LYS A 16 25.23 8.47 27.36
C LYS A 16 23.79 7.97 27.36
N LEU A 17 23.27 7.48 26.23
CA LEU A 17 21.90 6.98 26.15
C LEU A 17 21.74 5.56 26.75
N LEU A 18 22.79 4.74 26.70
CA LEU A 18 22.78 3.33 27.10
C LEU A 18 23.40 3.03 28.48
N LEU A 19 24.03 4.02 29.12
CA LEU A 19 24.54 3.93 30.51
C LEU A 19 23.46 3.68 31.58
N LYS A 20 22.17 3.63 31.22
CA LYS A 20 21.09 3.14 32.11
C LYS A 20 21.05 1.61 32.25
N THR A 21 21.87 0.88 31.50
CA THR A 21 21.96 -0.60 31.56
C THR A 21 23.41 -1.07 31.53
N SER A 22 23.96 -1.45 32.69
CA SER A 22 25.27 -2.13 32.92
C SER A 22 26.51 -1.52 32.25
N GLY A 23 27.13 -0.53 32.91
CA GLY A 23 28.18 0.36 32.38
C GLY A 23 29.50 -0.27 31.91
N ASN A 24 30.25 -1.01 32.73
CA ASN A 24 31.64 -1.38 32.36
C ASN A 24 31.74 -2.46 31.29
N THR A 25 30.91 -3.50 31.37
CA THR A 25 30.89 -4.61 30.41
C THR A 25 30.48 -4.12 29.01
N PHE A 26 29.59 -3.13 28.92
CA PHE A 26 29.21 -2.51 27.64
C PHE A 26 30.36 -1.73 26.99
N LEU A 27 31.13 -0.98 27.79
CA LEU A 27 32.30 -0.23 27.30
C LEU A 27 33.42 -1.15 26.81
N GLU A 28 33.66 -2.26 27.49
CA GLU A 28 34.55 -3.33 27.01
C GLU A 28 34.05 -3.91 25.68
N GLY A 29 32.74 -4.05 25.52
CA GLY A 29 32.13 -4.49 24.26
C GLY A 29 32.29 -3.51 23.11
N VAL A 30 32.13 -2.21 23.37
CA VAL A 30 32.38 -1.15 22.38
C VAL A 30 33.85 -1.09 22.01
N ALA A 31 34.76 -1.19 22.99
CA ALA A 31 36.19 -1.28 22.74
C ALA A 31 36.56 -2.53 21.95
N PHE A 32 35.96 -3.68 22.26
CA PHE A 32 36.10 -4.91 21.49
C PHE A 32 35.65 -4.70 20.04
N MET A 33 34.48 -4.11 19.80
CA MET A 33 34.00 -3.80 18.44
C MET A 33 34.93 -2.86 17.67
N TYR A 34 35.52 -1.85 18.31
CA TYR A 34 36.51 -1.01 17.62
C TYR A 34 37.83 -1.75 17.39
N SER A 35 38.26 -2.60 18.31
CA SER A 35 39.49 -3.41 18.18
C SER A 35 39.36 -4.47 17.09
N ALA A 36 38.21 -5.10 17.03
CA ALA A 36 37.75 -5.88 15.92
C ALA A 36 36.99 -4.94 14.99
N GLY A 37 37.62 -3.90 14.43
CA GLY A 37 37.27 -3.06 13.26
C GLY A 37 35.81 -2.75 12.85
N LEU A 38 34.80 -3.02 13.69
CA LEU A 38 33.39 -2.77 13.46
C LEU A 38 33.10 -1.33 13.87
N SER A 39 32.97 -0.43 12.89
CA SER A 39 32.55 0.95 13.13
C SER A 39 31.14 1.21 12.58
N PRO A 40 30.09 1.00 13.40
CA PRO A 40 28.71 1.29 13.03
C PRO A 40 28.28 2.72 13.42
N ASP A 41 27.47 3.37 12.57
CA ASP A 41 26.85 4.67 12.93
C ASP A 41 25.70 4.50 13.95
N ARG A 42 25.09 3.30 14.04
CA ARG A 42 24.00 2.97 14.97
C ARG A 42 24.03 1.48 15.36
N VAL A 43 24.10 1.21 16.67
CA VAL A 43 24.08 -0.15 17.26
C VAL A 43 22.98 -0.26 18.30
N SER A 44 22.25 -1.37 18.25
CA SER A 44 21.43 -1.83 19.37
C SER A 44 22.06 -3.08 19.96
N VAL A 45 22.07 -3.19 21.29
CA VAL A 45 22.64 -4.33 22.01
C VAL A 45 21.54 -4.97 22.84
N MET A 46 21.35 -6.28 22.66
CA MET A 46 20.39 -7.08 23.42
C MET A 46 21.14 -8.18 24.17
N ARG A 47 20.94 -8.29 25.48
CA ARG A 47 21.47 -9.42 26.27
C ARG A 47 20.37 -10.46 26.44
N THR A 48 20.66 -11.70 26.07
CA THR A 48 19.73 -12.82 26.30
C THR A 48 19.68 -13.18 27.78
N GLN A 49 18.49 -13.55 28.28
CA GLN A 49 18.26 -13.78 29.71
C GLN A 49 19.01 -15.00 30.26
N GLU A 50 19.30 -15.99 29.43
CA GLU A 50 19.74 -17.31 29.93
C GLU A 50 21.25 -17.60 29.78
N ASP A 51 22.07 -16.79 29.07
CA ASP A 51 23.33 -17.37 28.57
C ASP A 51 24.55 -16.44 28.32
N LYS A 52 24.65 -15.27 28.97
CA LYS A 52 25.75 -14.28 28.73
C LYS A 52 26.00 -14.00 27.22
N LYS A 53 25.00 -14.22 26.37
CA LYS A 53 25.05 -13.92 24.92
C LYS A 53 24.53 -12.52 24.69
N TYR A 54 25.30 -11.73 23.97
CA TYR A 54 24.96 -10.40 23.49
C TYR A 54 24.68 -10.48 22.00
N ILE A 55 23.56 -9.91 21.60
CA ILE A 55 23.17 -9.74 20.20
C ILE A 55 23.40 -8.27 19.88
N LEU A 56 24.33 -8.00 18.97
CA LEU A 56 24.57 -6.69 18.43
C LEU A 56 23.82 -6.57 17.11
N MET A 57 22.93 -5.59 17.01
CA MET A 57 22.19 -5.28 15.80
C MET A 57 22.68 -3.94 15.24
N PHE A 58 23.19 -3.96 14.01
CA PHE A 58 23.61 -2.75 13.31
C PHE A 58 22.45 -2.23 12.46
N HIS A 59 21.91 -1.07 12.82
CA HIS A 59 20.74 -0.49 12.15
C HIS A 59 21.09 0.29 10.88
N SER A 60 22.36 0.67 10.73
CA SER A 60 22.87 1.35 9.55
C SER A 60 24.22 0.76 9.16
N LYS A 61 24.64 1.13 7.95
CA LYS A 61 25.94 0.88 7.32
C LYS A 61 27.07 0.61 8.35
N CYS A 62 27.42 -0.66 8.57
CA CYS A 62 28.61 -1.05 9.33
C CYS A 62 29.81 -1.13 8.39
N ASP A 63 30.78 -0.24 8.59
CA ASP A 63 32.00 -0.24 7.81
C ASP A 63 32.98 -1.25 8.37
N ILE A 64 33.22 -2.33 7.62
CA ILE A 64 34.23 -3.34 7.95
C ILE A 64 35.54 -3.14 7.19
N ARG A 65 35.67 -2.07 6.40
CA ARG A 65 36.93 -1.68 5.72
C ARG A 65 38.13 -1.56 6.67
N PRO A 66 37.99 -1.07 7.92
CA PRO A 66 39.11 -1.04 8.85
C PRO A 66 39.69 -2.43 9.18
N PHE A 67 38.89 -3.50 9.14
CA PHE A 67 39.40 -4.87 9.21
C PHE A 67 40.02 -5.36 7.91
N ALA A 68 39.42 -4.94 6.81
CA ALA A 68 39.91 -5.17 5.47
C ALA A 68 40.99 -4.14 5.09
N ALA A 69 41.68 -3.52 6.06
CA ALA A 69 42.69 -2.49 5.81
C ALA A 69 43.87 -2.97 4.93
N ASN A 70 44.01 -4.28 4.72
CA ASN A 70 44.94 -4.88 3.77
C ASN A 70 44.33 -5.18 2.39
N TYR A 71 43.11 -4.72 2.10
CA TYR A 71 42.33 -5.05 0.91
C TYR A 71 41.64 -3.80 0.36
N ALA A 72 42.37 -3.03 -0.45
CA ALA A 72 41.93 -1.77 -1.06
C ALA A 72 40.65 -1.88 -1.92
N SER A 73 40.22 -3.10 -2.25
CA SER A 73 39.06 -3.40 -3.11
C SER A 73 37.78 -3.75 -2.36
N PHE A 74 37.78 -3.79 -1.02
CA PHE A 74 36.56 -4.04 -0.24
C PHE A 74 35.72 -2.77 -0.11
N ASP A 75 34.77 -2.58 -1.04
CA ASP A 75 34.10 -1.28 -1.26
C ASP A 75 32.69 -1.19 -0.67
N ARG A 76 32.27 -2.12 0.19
CA ARG A 76 30.87 -2.24 0.62
C ARG A 76 30.65 -2.25 2.12
N VAL A 77 29.51 -1.66 2.48
CA VAL A 77 29.10 -1.42 3.85
C VAL A 77 27.95 -2.37 4.21
N LEU A 78 28.12 -3.15 5.28
CA LEU A 78 27.27 -4.30 5.59
C LEU A 78 26.15 -3.95 6.57
N ARG A 79 25.03 -4.67 6.50
CA ARG A 79 23.98 -4.69 7.53
C ARG A 79 23.83 -6.12 8.03
N GLY A 80 23.80 -6.30 9.34
CA GLY A 80 23.77 -7.64 9.91
C GLY A 80 23.61 -7.68 11.42
N LEU A 81 23.35 -8.88 11.92
CA LEU A 81 23.29 -9.22 13.33
C LEU A 81 24.58 -9.95 13.69
N VAL A 82 25.19 -9.57 14.81
CA VAL A 82 26.40 -10.21 15.31
C VAL A 82 26.12 -10.79 16.68
N HIS A 83 26.36 -12.09 16.81
CA HIS A 83 26.22 -12.80 18.08
C HIS A 83 27.57 -12.90 18.77
N ILE A 84 27.65 -12.32 19.95
CA ILE A 84 28.82 -12.34 20.81
C ILE A 84 28.51 -13.18 22.05
N ARG A 85 29.42 -14.09 22.40
CA ARG A 85 29.40 -14.80 23.68
C ARG A 85 30.71 -14.54 24.39
N ALA A 86 30.65 -13.99 25.60
CA ALA A 86 31.84 -13.65 26.40
C ALA A 86 32.91 -12.85 25.59
N TRP A 87 32.47 -11.88 24.79
CA TRP A 87 33.32 -11.04 23.93
C TRP A 87 34.12 -11.81 22.86
N HIS A 88 33.70 -13.02 22.51
CA HIS A 88 34.13 -13.72 21.31
C HIS A 88 33.02 -13.72 20.25
N LEU A 89 33.41 -13.44 19.01
CA LEU A 89 32.54 -13.43 17.85
C LEU A 89 32.13 -14.86 17.49
N LYS A 90 30.88 -15.25 17.76
CA LYS A 90 30.42 -16.63 17.54
C LYS A 90 29.72 -16.79 16.21
N SER A 91 28.84 -15.86 15.87
CA SER A 91 28.22 -15.89 14.56
C SER A 91 27.92 -14.51 14.00
N ILE A 92 27.89 -14.42 12.68
CA ILE A 92 27.47 -13.23 11.95
C ILE A 92 26.33 -13.62 11.03
N GLU A 93 25.23 -12.87 11.09
CA GLU A 93 24.12 -12.97 10.16
C GLU A 93 24.09 -11.73 9.28
N PHE A 94 24.24 -11.93 7.98
CA PHE A 94 24.17 -10.90 6.94
C PHE A 94 22.75 -10.84 6.39
N VAL A 95 22.14 -9.65 6.40
CA VAL A 95 20.74 -9.44 5.99
C VAL A 95 20.66 -8.35 4.94
N ASP A 96 19.99 -8.63 3.82
CA ASP A 96 19.75 -7.68 2.71
C ASP A 96 21.04 -7.03 2.18
N ILE A 97 22.08 -7.85 1.98
CA ILE A 97 23.37 -7.40 1.45
C ILE A 97 23.49 -7.72 -0.03
N ASP A 98 23.94 -6.73 -0.79
CA ASP A 98 24.35 -6.87 -2.18
C ASP A 98 25.87 -7.16 -2.23
N PHE A 99 26.27 -8.23 -2.91
CA PHE A 99 27.66 -8.64 -3.16
C PHE A 99 28.03 -8.45 -4.64
N ARG A 100 29.20 -7.86 -4.95
CA ARG A 100 29.77 -7.85 -6.30
C ARG A 100 30.92 -8.84 -6.40
N SER A 101 31.21 -9.30 -7.62
CA SER A 101 32.36 -10.17 -7.92
C SER A 101 33.67 -9.70 -7.26
N LYS A 102 33.96 -8.38 -7.27
CA LYS A 102 35.14 -7.81 -6.62
C LYS A 102 35.18 -7.95 -5.09
N ASP A 103 34.04 -8.09 -4.43
CA ASP A 103 33.94 -8.20 -2.96
C ASP A 103 34.17 -9.65 -2.49
N MET A 104 34.02 -10.63 -3.38
CA MET A 104 34.02 -12.06 -3.08
C MET A 104 35.34 -12.61 -2.53
N PRO A 105 36.51 -12.32 -3.14
CA PRO A 105 37.80 -12.80 -2.62
C PRO A 105 38.15 -12.22 -1.24
N HIS A 106 37.53 -11.09 -0.89
CA HIS A 106 37.77 -10.39 0.36
C HIS A 106 36.82 -10.83 1.46
N LEU A 107 35.56 -11.17 1.13
CA LEU A 107 34.58 -11.64 2.10
C LEU A 107 35.03 -12.93 2.79
N GLU A 108 35.45 -13.94 2.01
CA GLU A 108 35.95 -15.22 2.55
C GLU A 108 37.17 -15.00 3.46
N ARG A 109 38.17 -14.23 2.99
CA ARG A 109 39.36 -13.89 3.78
C ARG A 109 39.03 -13.08 5.04
N THR A 110 38.00 -12.23 4.98
CA THR A 110 37.58 -11.43 6.12
C THR A 110 36.91 -12.32 7.16
N ILE A 111 35.99 -13.20 6.77
CA ILE A 111 35.38 -14.19 7.67
C ILE A 111 36.45 -15.06 8.33
N ASP A 112 37.44 -15.52 7.55
CA ASP A 112 38.57 -16.31 8.06
C ASP A 112 39.40 -15.55 9.11
N LYS A 113 39.73 -14.28 8.84
CA LYS A 113 40.46 -13.44 9.79
C LYS A 113 39.67 -13.13 11.05
N LEU A 114 38.35 -13.04 10.94
CA LEU A 114 37.44 -12.74 12.06
C LEU A 114 37.25 -13.95 13.00
N GLY A 115 37.63 -15.16 12.58
CA GLY A 115 37.53 -16.36 13.42
C GLY A 115 36.09 -16.73 13.79
N VAL A 116 35.13 -16.46 12.90
CA VAL A 116 33.70 -16.68 13.14
C VAL A 116 33.37 -18.17 13.04
N ASP A 117 32.66 -18.71 14.04
CA ASP A 117 32.25 -20.12 14.04
C ASP A 117 31.06 -20.39 13.10
N LEU A 118 30.21 -19.40 12.84
CA LEU A 118 29.02 -19.53 12.00
C LEU A 118 28.66 -18.23 11.24
N VAL A 119 28.49 -18.31 9.93
CA VAL A 119 28.02 -17.22 9.07
C VAL A 119 26.68 -17.58 8.46
N VAL A 120 25.68 -16.73 8.65
CA VAL A 120 24.33 -16.88 8.10
C VAL A 120 24.11 -15.82 7.04
N LEU A 121 23.71 -16.22 5.83
CA LEU A 121 23.38 -15.32 4.74
C LEU A 121 21.87 -15.35 4.52
N ARG A 122 21.19 -14.20 4.68
CA ARG A 122 19.75 -14.05 4.43
C ARG A 122 19.47 -12.93 3.43
N ASN A 123 18.65 -13.24 2.43
CA ASN A 123 18.20 -12.29 1.41
C ASN A 123 19.35 -11.51 0.73
N CYS A 124 20.53 -12.11 0.60
CA CYS A 124 21.65 -11.48 -0.08
C CYS A 124 21.47 -11.58 -1.60
N THR A 125 21.87 -10.53 -2.33
CA THR A 125 21.89 -10.50 -3.80
C THR A 125 23.32 -10.48 -4.31
N TYR A 126 23.58 -11.11 -5.47
CA TYR A 126 24.92 -11.20 -6.05
C TYR A 126 24.93 -10.52 -7.44
N HIS A 127 25.27 -9.23 -7.50
CA HIS A 127 25.32 -8.49 -8.76
C HIS A 127 26.67 -8.67 -9.47
N GLY A 128 26.61 -9.04 -10.76
CA GLY A 128 27.81 -9.24 -11.58
C GLY A 128 28.57 -10.55 -11.30
N ILE A 129 27.95 -11.48 -10.57
CA ILE A 129 28.43 -12.86 -10.43
C ILE A 129 27.64 -13.72 -11.42
N GLN A 130 28.34 -14.52 -12.22
CA GLN A 130 27.68 -15.49 -13.11
C GLN A 130 26.97 -16.56 -12.25
N PRO A 131 25.65 -16.74 -12.37
CA PRO A 131 24.91 -17.72 -11.57
C PRO A 131 25.40 -19.13 -11.89
N GLY A 132 25.90 -19.85 -10.88
CA GLY A 132 26.12 -21.30 -10.95
C GLY A 132 27.53 -21.77 -10.64
N GLU A 133 28.57 -21.05 -11.04
CA GLU A 133 29.96 -21.51 -10.80
C GLU A 133 30.61 -20.74 -9.64
N GLU A 134 30.62 -19.42 -9.70
CA GLU A 134 31.29 -18.57 -8.70
C GLU A 134 30.49 -18.46 -7.39
N SER A 135 29.16 -18.35 -7.46
CA SER A 135 28.31 -18.42 -6.27
C SER A 135 28.42 -19.78 -5.60
N GLN A 136 28.42 -20.87 -6.37
CA GLN A 136 28.55 -22.24 -5.85
C GLN A 136 29.94 -22.48 -5.24
N LYS A 137 31.02 -21.94 -5.82
CA LYS A 137 32.37 -21.99 -5.23
C LYS A 137 32.42 -21.29 -3.87
N LEU A 138 31.86 -20.09 -3.73
CA LEU A 138 31.77 -19.39 -2.44
C LEU A 138 30.98 -20.21 -1.42
N LEU A 139 29.77 -20.66 -1.78
CA LEU A 139 28.90 -21.41 -0.90
C LEU A 139 29.57 -22.72 -0.44
N ASN A 140 30.29 -23.39 -1.36
CA ASN A 140 31.05 -24.59 -1.03
C ASN A 140 32.28 -24.28 -0.14
N ALA A 141 32.97 -23.16 -0.33
CA ALA A 141 34.09 -22.75 0.52
C ALA A 141 33.62 -22.46 1.96
N LEU A 142 32.54 -21.70 2.12
CA LEU A 142 31.91 -21.40 3.41
C LEU A 142 31.37 -22.68 4.09
N ASN A 143 30.78 -23.60 3.32
CA ASN A 143 30.27 -24.88 3.86
C ASN A 143 31.39 -25.88 4.23
N ARG A 144 32.50 -25.93 3.48
CA ARG A 144 33.62 -26.87 3.72
C ARG A 144 34.26 -26.68 5.10
N LYS A 145 34.25 -25.45 5.63
CA LYS A 145 34.75 -25.16 6.98
C LYS A 145 33.74 -25.46 8.10
N LYS A 146 32.54 -26.00 7.80
CA LYS A 146 31.39 -26.15 8.74
C LYS A 146 30.97 -24.84 9.42
N GLN A 147 31.38 -23.70 8.87
CA GLN A 147 31.27 -22.38 9.48
C GLN A 147 30.17 -21.51 8.84
N ALA A 148 29.26 -22.07 8.03
CA ALA A 148 28.17 -21.29 7.45
C ALA A 148 26.88 -22.10 7.27
N VAL A 149 25.75 -21.46 7.51
CA VAL A 149 24.42 -21.96 7.16
C VAL A 149 23.80 -20.93 6.22
N VAL A 150 23.69 -21.29 4.95
CA VAL A 150 23.22 -20.38 3.90
C VAL A 150 21.74 -20.65 3.61
N CYS A 151 20.92 -19.61 3.73
CA CYS A 151 19.54 -19.61 3.23
C CYS A 151 19.36 -18.49 2.22
N GLU A 152 19.61 -18.81 0.96
CA GLU A 152 19.40 -17.90 -0.16
C GLU A 152 17.93 -17.88 -0.58
N TYR A 153 17.45 -16.71 -1.02
CA TYR A 153 16.15 -16.58 -1.66
C TYR A 153 16.27 -17.02 -3.13
N GLY A 154 15.73 -18.19 -3.48
CA GLY A 154 15.48 -18.57 -4.87
C GLY A 154 16.18 -19.80 -5.43
N ASP A 155 17.13 -20.43 -4.72
CA ASP A 155 17.68 -21.73 -5.15
C ASP A 155 16.97 -22.91 -4.48
N THR A 156 15.99 -23.49 -5.19
CA THR A 156 15.28 -24.70 -4.74
C THR A 156 16.15 -25.96 -4.79
N ARG A 157 17.31 -25.95 -5.46
CA ARG A 157 18.16 -27.15 -5.65
C ARG A 157 18.96 -27.50 -4.39
N LEU A 158 19.34 -26.50 -3.59
CA LEU A 158 20.11 -26.71 -2.35
C LEU A 158 19.27 -27.25 -1.18
N LYS A 159 17.96 -27.01 -1.16
CA LYS A 159 17.03 -27.61 -0.19
C LYS A 159 17.07 -29.14 -0.21
N HIS A 160 17.27 -29.75 -1.38
CA HIS A 160 17.25 -31.20 -1.54
C HIS A 160 18.51 -31.91 -1.02
N ARG A 161 19.64 -31.21 -0.84
CA ARG A 161 20.89 -31.83 -0.37
C ARG A 161 21.03 -31.95 1.15
N LEU A 162 20.25 -31.18 1.92
CA LEU A 162 20.27 -31.23 3.39
C LEU A 162 19.37 -32.34 3.98
N CYS A 163 18.46 -32.92 3.18
CA CYS A 163 17.48 -33.91 3.66
C CYS A 163 17.82 -35.38 3.37
N ARG A 164 18.99 -35.71 2.80
CA ARG A 164 19.37 -37.11 2.57
C ARG A 164 20.21 -37.65 3.75
N ARG A 165 19.57 -38.44 4.61
CA ARG A 165 20.27 -39.51 5.35
C ARG A 165 20.72 -40.59 4.35
N PRO A 166 21.87 -41.24 4.55
CA PRO A 166 22.31 -42.32 3.67
C PRO A 166 21.47 -43.57 3.94
N THR A 167 20.82 -44.11 2.90
CA THR A 167 20.27 -45.47 2.90
C THR A 167 20.90 -46.26 1.76
N ALA A 168 21.27 -47.50 2.07
CA ALA A 168 22.06 -48.46 1.27
C ALA A 168 21.44 -48.83 -0.10
N PRO A 169 22.21 -49.46 -1.02
CA PRO A 169 21.83 -49.65 -2.42
C PRO A 169 21.24 -51.04 -2.70
N ALA A 170 20.36 -51.14 -3.70
CA ALA A 170 20.06 -52.33 -4.52
C ALA A 170 19.06 -51.99 -5.64
N PRO A 171 18.88 -52.82 -6.69
CA PRO A 171 19.88 -53.43 -7.57
C PRO A 171 19.55 -53.20 -9.08
N ASP A 172 20.37 -53.79 -9.94
CA ASP A 172 20.48 -53.68 -11.40
C ASP A 172 19.20 -53.92 -12.23
N VAL A 173 19.14 -53.25 -13.39
CA VAL A 173 18.18 -53.51 -14.48
C VAL A 173 18.97 -53.88 -15.75
N PRO A 174 18.66 -55.00 -16.43
CA PRO A 174 19.38 -55.40 -17.63
C PRO A 174 18.89 -54.67 -18.89
N ALA A 175 19.83 -54.46 -19.81
CA ALA A 175 19.67 -53.80 -21.10
C ALA A 175 19.05 -54.70 -22.17
N LEU A 176 18.28 -54.09 -23.08
CA LEU A 176 17.87 -54.53 -24.43
C LEU A 176 17.30 -53.27 -25.11
N GLY A 177 17.60 -52.86 -26.34
CA GLY A 177 18.36 -53.39 -27.47
C GLY A 177 18.01 -52.45 -28.65
N GLN A 178 19.00 -52.08 -29.45
CA GLN A 178 18.86 -51.25 -30.66
C GLN A 178 17.94 -51.92 -31.69
N GLN A 179 17.25 -51.13 -32.53
CA GLN A 179 17.25 -51.38 -33.98
C GLN A 179 16.76 -50.20 -34.82
N ASN A 180 17.30 -50.17 -36.04
CA ASN A 180 17.42 -49.09 -37.00
C ASN A 180 16.21 -48.91 -37.94
N VAL A 181 16.24 -47.74 -38.60
CA VAL A 181 15.57 -47.24 -39.83
C VAL A 181 15.40 -48.29 -40.96
N PRO A 182 14.48 -48.12 -41.94
CA PRO A 182 14.82 -47.32 -43.14
C PRO A 182 13.68 -46.43 -43.71
N ASP A 183 14.12 -45.43 -44.48
CA ASP A 183 13.34 -44.58 -45.40
C ASP A 183 12.68 -45.38 -46.54
N ASP A 184 11.59 -44.87 -47.12
CA ASP A 184 11.39 -44.93 -48.57
C ASP A 184 10.33 -43.96 -49.11
N ASP A 185 10.55 -43.62 -50.39
CA ASP A 185 10.02 -42.52 -51.17
C ASP A 185 8.53 -42.57 -51.59
N ALA A 186 8.07 -41.38 -51.99
CA ALA A 186 6.93 -40.97 -52.83
C ALA A 186 5.97 -42.03 -53.43
N VAL A 187 4.67 -41.69 -53.45
CA VAL A 187 3.80 -41.74 -54.65
C VAL A 187 2.49 -40.98 -54.38
N SER A 188 2.15 -40.10 -55.32
CA SER A 188 0.88 -39.37 -55.46
C SER A 188 -0.22 -40.29 -55.99
N MET A 189 -1.38 -40.38 -55.31
CA MET A 189 -2.67 -40.66 -55.95
C MET A 189 -3.83 -40.00 -55.18
N MET A 190 -4.70 -39.32 -55.95
CA MET A 190 -5.93 -38.63 -55.52
C MET A 190 -7.00 -39.59 -54.99
N ALA A 191 -7.67 -39.22 -53.89
CA ALA A 191 -8.99 -39.69 -53.48
C ALA A 191 -9.65 -38.63 -52.54
N PRO A 192 -10.97 -38.64 -52.32
CA PRO A 192 -11.87 -37.51 -52.58
C PRO A 192 -12.01 -36.50 -51.42
N ALA A 193 -12.58 -35.33 -51.75
CA ALA A 193 -12.79 -34.20 -50.84
C ALA A 193 -13.56 -34.59 -49.56
N ALA A 194 -12.88 -34.46 -48.42
CA ALA A 194 -13.47 -34.55 -47.08
C ALA A 194 -14.41 -33.36 -46.81
N PRO A 195 -15.50 -33.54 -46.04
CA PRO A 195 -16.47 -32.50 -45.76
C PRO A 195 -15.82 -31.34 -45.00
N ARG A 196 -16.14 -30.09 -45.39
CA ARG A 196 -15.66 -28.88 -44.72
C ARG A 196 -15.86 -29.00 -43.20
N PRO A 197 -14.85 -28.71 -42.37
CA PRO A 197 -15.01 -28.77 -40.92
C PRO A 197 -16.03 -27.71 -40.50
N GLN A 198 -17.21 -28.16 -40.08
CA GLN A 198 -18.22 -27.33 -39.43
C GLN A 198 -17.62 -26.72 -38.17
N ASN A 199 -17.48 -25.39 -38.14
CA ASN A 199 -17.51 -24.45 -37.01
C ASN A 199 -17.21 -24.95 -35.57
N HIS A 200 -16.25 -25.84 -35.35
CA HIS A 200 -15.79 -26.20 -34.00
C HIS A 200 -15.03 -25.06 -33.30
N ARG A 201 -14.53 -24.07 -34.06
CA ARG A 201 -13.86 -22.87 -33.52
C ARG A 201 -14.81 -21.91 -32.80
N ALA A 202 -16.06 -21.78 -33.26
CA ALA A 202 -17.04 -20.88 -32.65
C ALA A 202 -17.50 -21.38 -31.26
N ARG A 203 -17.71 -22.70 -31.12
CA ARG A 203 -18.09 -23.32 -29.83
C ARG A 203 -16.99 -23.25 -28.77
N ARG A 204 -15.71 -23.36 -29.17
CA ARG A 204 -14.55 -23.21 -28.26
C ARG A 204 -14.38 -21.76 -27.77
N ASN A 205 -14.69 -20.76 -28.59
CA ASN A 205 -14.55 -19.35 -28.22
C ASN A 205 -15.70 -18.84 -27.33
N ILE A 206 -16.91 -19.38 -27.49
CA ILE A 206 -18.05 -19.06 -26.62
C ILE A 206 -17.79 -19.50 -25.17
N GLN A 207 -17.09 -20.62 -24.94
CA GLN A 207 -16.76 -21.10 -23.60
C GLN A 207 -15.89 -20.10 -22.81
N TRP A 208 -14.98 -19.38 -23.47
CA TRP A 208 -14.14 -18.35 -22.84
C TRP A 208 -14.91 -17.09 -22.41
N ILE A 209 -16.10 -16.86 -22.96
CA ILE A 209 -17.00 -15.75 -22.57
C ILE A 209 -18.04 -16.23 -21.56
N LEU A 210 -18.58 -17.44 -21.73
CA LEU A 210 -19.59 -18.02 -20.85
C LEU A 210 -19.04 -18.36 -19.46
N LEU A 211 -17.78 -18.79 -19.33
CA LEU A 211 -17.19 -19.10 -18.03
C LEU A 211 -17.07 -17.87 -17.11
N PRO A 212 -16.47 -16.74 -17.54
CA PRO A 212 -16.44 -15.51 -16.74
C PRO A 212 -17.83 -14.93 -16.46
N ALA A 213 -18.73 -14.97 -17.45
CA ALA A 213 -20.10 -14.47 -17.29
C ALA A 213 -20.90 -15.33 -16.30
N GLY A 214 -20.74 -16.66 -16.36
CA GLY A 214 -21.33 -17.61 -15.42
C GLY A 214 -20.78 -17.43 -14.01
N LEU A 215 -19.46 -17.29 -13.84
CA LEU A 215 -18.83 -16.99 -12.55
C LEU A 215 -19.31 -15.66 -11.97
N TYR A 216 -19.46 -14.62 -12.80
CA TYR A 216 -20.00 -13.34 -12.36
C TYR A 216 -21.46 -13.47 -11.92
N ALA A 217 -22.30 -14.16 -12.69
CA ALA A 217 -23.71 -14.39 -12.34
C ALA A 217 -23.84 -15.19 -11.03
N ILE A 218 -23.04 -16.25 -10.86
CA ILE A 218 -22.96 -17.03 -9.62
C ILE A 218 -22.50 -16.14 -8.47
N SER A 219 -21.48 -15.30 -8.66
CA SER A 219 -21.01 -14.38 -7.62
C SER A 219 -22.09 -13.38 -7.20
N LYS A 220 -22.90 -12.88 -8.15
CA LYS A 220 -23.99 -11.96 -7.87
C LYS A 220 -25.16 -12.65 -7.17
N LEU A 221 -25.44 -13.89 -7.53
CA LEU A 221 -26.45 -14.70 -6.84
C LEU A 221 -25.99 -15.03 -5.41
N ALA A 222 -24.74 -15.45 -5.24
CA ALA A 222 -24.13 -15.70 -3.93
C ALA A 222 -24.13 -14.44 -3.05
N GLN A 223 -23.81 -13.27 -3.62
CA GLN A 223 -23.89 -11.99 -2.91
C GLN A 223 -25.30 -11.74 -2.37
N LYS A 224 -26.36 -12.01 -3.15
CA LYS A 224 -27.76 -11.83 -2.69
C LYS A 224 -28.19 -12.77 -1.56
N LEU A 225 -27.53 -13.92 -1.42
CA LEU A 225 -27.85 -14.91 -0.39
C LEU A 225 -27.18 -14.60 0.94
N VAL A 226 -26.09 -13.82 0.94
CA VAL A 226 -25.41 -13.39 2.16
C VAL A 226 -26.17 -12.21 2.74
N PRO A 227 -26.62 -12.27 4.01
CA PRO A 227 -27.28 -11.13 4.65
C PRO A 227 -26.42 -9.87 4.62
N GLY A 228 -27.03 -8.71 4.37
CA GLY A 228 -26.37 -7.41 4.44
C GLY A 228 -27.31 -6.26 4.07
N PRO A 229 -26.78 -5.02 3.93
CA PRO A 229 -27.59 -3.84 3.62
C PRO A 229 -28.41 -3.98 2.33
N HIS A 230 -27.93 -4.75 1.36
CA HIS A 230 -28.60 -4.98 0.08
C HIS A 230 -29.87 -5.85 0.18
N ASN A 231 -30.11 -6.51 1.32
CA ASN A 231 -31.36 -7.22 1.58
C ASN A 231 -32.45 -6.30 2.16
N GLN A 232 -32.10 -5.08 2.58
CA GLN A 232 -33.07 -4.10 3.08
C GLN A 232 -33.88 -3.49 1.94
N PRO A 233 -35.05 -2.90 2.24
CA PRO A 233 -35.73 -2.04 1.28
C PRO A 233 -34.80 -0.92 0.80
N ARG A 234 -35.09 -0.43 -0.41
CA ARG A 234 -34.38 0.72 -0.97
C ARG A 234 -34.42 1.88 0.02
N LEU A 235 -33.27 2.52 0.22
CA LEU A 235 -33.21 3.73 1.04
C LEU A 235 -34.04 4.81 0.34
N SER A 236 -34.93 5.48 1.08
CA SER A 236 -35.61 6.70 0.65
C SER A 236 -34.97 7.88 1.37
N PHE A 237 -34.67 8.95 0.64
CA PHE A 237 -34.20 10.21 1.23
C PHE A 237 -35.34 11.14 1.67
N ARG A 238 -36.57 10.86 1.24
CA ARG A 238 -37.73 11.66 1.59
C ARG A 238 -37.96 11.60 3.10
N ASP A 239 -38.12 12.76 3.73
CA ASP A 239 -38.33 12.88 5.16
C ASP A 239 -37.20 12.27 6.00
N LYS A 240 -35.97 12.27 5.45
CA LYS A 240 -34.75 11.85 6.15
C LYS A 240 -33.83 13.02 6.45
N THR A 241 -33.18 12.98 7.59
CA THR A 241 -32.14 13.95 7.96
C THR A 241 -30.81 13.53 7.34
N VAL A 242 -30.23 14.40 6.50
CA VAL A 242 -28.95 14.16 5.83
C VAL A 242 -27.93 15.23 6.20
N LEU A 243 -26.84 14.82 6.83
CA LEU A 243 -25.72 15.69 7.17
C LEU A 243 -24.62 15.59 6.12
N ILE A 244 -24.20 16.73 5.57
CA ILE A 244 -23.17 16.78 4.52
C ILE A 244 -21.98 17.60 5.01
N THR A 245 -20.80 16.96 5.03
CA THR A 245 -19.52 17.65 5.25
C THR A 245 -18.95 18.20 3.95
N GLY A 246 -18.45 19.44 3.97
CA GLY A 246 -17.92 20.09 2.77
C GLY A 246 -19.00 20.45 1.75
N ALA A 247 -20.20 20.84 2.20
CA ALA A 247 -21.35 21.12 1.34
C ALA A 247 -21.22 22.41 0.49
N SER A 248 -20.30 23.30 0.84
CA SER A 248 -20.25 24.67 0.28
C SER A 248 -19.95 24.77 -1.22
N THR A 249 -19.32 23.76 -1.84
CA THR A 249 -18.87 23.81 -3.25
C THR A 249 -18.77 22.43 -3.90
N GLY A 250 -18.74 22.36 -5.23
CA GLY A 250 -18.40 21.16 -5.98
C GLY A 250 -19.38 20.02 -5.73
N LEU A 251 -18.87 18.81 -5.53
CA LEU A 251 -19.70 17.62 -5.30
C LEU A 251 -20.64 17.77 -4.10
N GLY A 252 -20.19 18.38 -2.99
CA GLY A 252 -21.02 18.58 -1.79
C GLY A 252 -22.24 19.47 -2.06
N ARG A 253 -22.07 20.52 -2.87
CA ARG A 253 -23.16 21.41 -3.28
C ARG A 253 -24.15 20.67 -4.18
N ALA A 254 -23.67 19.90 -5.15
CA ALA A 254 -24.53 19.11 -6.02
C ALA A 254 -25.28 17.98 -5.28
N LEU A 255 -24.63 17.33 -4.30
CA LEU A 255 -25.30 16.36 -3.42
C LEU A 255 -26.43 17.02 -2.62
N ALA A 256 -26.19 18.22 -2.07
CA ALA A 256 -27.22 18.98 -1.37
C ALA A 256 -28.40 19.31 -2.28
N THR A 257 -28.15 19.81 -3.50
CA THR A 257 -29.20 20.11 -4.48
C THR A 257 -30.04 18.89 -4.84
N GLU A 258 -29.41 17.77 -5.16
CA GLU A 258 -30.12 16.54 -5.53
C GLU A 258 -30.88 15.93 -4.34
N LEU A 259 -30.31 15.93 -3.13
CA LEU A 259 -30.99 15.46 -1.92
C LEU A 259 -32.19 16.34 -1.53
N TYR A 260 -32.06 17.66 -1.69
CA TYR A 260 -33.17 18.58 -1.47
C TYR A 260 -34.33 18.28 -2.44
N ALA A 261 -34.02 18.01 -3.71
CA ALA A 261 -35.00 17.58 -4.71
C ALA A 261 -35.67 16.24 -4.37
N ARG A 262 -34.98 15.36 -3.64
CA ARG A 262 -35.51 14.09 -3.14
C ARG A 262 -36.27 14.19 -1.81
N GLY A 263 -36.48 15.41 -1.29
CA GLY A 263 -37.30 15.67 -0.10
C GLY A 263 -36.60 15.41 1.23
N ALA A 264 -35.27 15.44 1.27
CA ALA A 264 -34.49 15.31 2.49
C ALA A 264 -34.47 16.61 3.31
N LYS A 265 -34.36 16.51 4.64
CA LYS A 265 -33.93 17.62 5.49
C LYS A 265 -32.42 17.67 5.53
N LEU A 266 -31.84 18.79 5.14
CA LEU A 266 -30.38 18.93 5.02
C LEU A 266 -29.77 19.64 6.22
N ILE A 267 -28.64 19.12 6.68
CA ILE A 267 -27.71 19.79 7.59
C ILE A 267 -26.41 20.00 6.82
N LEU A 268 -26.22 21.22 6.34
CA LEU A 268 -25.09 21.61 5.49
C LEU A 268 -23.93 22.11 6.35
N THR A 269 -22.76 21.51 6.21
CA THR A 269 -21.58 21.91 7.00
C THR A 269 -20.36 22.17 6.13
N ALA A 270 -19.63 23.23 6.45
CA ALA A 270 -18.37 23.65 5.84
C ALA A 270 -17.77 24.82 6.64
N ARG A 271 -16.54 25.22 6.29
CA ARG A 271 -15.87 26.38 6.88
C ARG A 271 -16.44 27.73 6.44
N SER A 272 -17.03 27.79 5.24
CA SER A 272 -17.56 29.04 4.68
C SER A 272 -19.06 29.14 4.92
N ILE A 273 -19.45 29.81 6.00
CA ILE A 273 -20.87 30.00 6.37
C ILE A 273 -21.62 30.75 5.27
N ASP A 274 -21.01 31.77 4.66
CA ASP A 274 -21.66 32.55 3.59
C ASP A 274 -22.09 31.69 2.40
N LYS A 275 -21.23 30.76 1.96
CA LYS A 275 -21.56 29.83 0.88
C LYS A 275 -22.62 28.82 1.27
N LEU A 276 -22.68 28.42 2.55
CA LEU A 276 -23.73 27.54 3.03
C LEU A 276 -25.08 28.26 3.08
N ARG A 277 -25.08 29.52 3.52
CA ARG A 277 -26.26 30.39 3.52
C ARG A 277 -26.76 30.63 2.11
N GLU A 278 -25.87 31.01 1.18
CA GLU A 278 -26.20 31.15 -0.25
C GLU A 278 -26.86 29.88 -0.80
N LEU A 279 -26.24 28.71 -0.56
CA LEU A 279 -26.79 27.43 -0.97
C LEU A 279 -28.17 27.17 -0.35
N ALA A 280 -28.35 27.42 0.95
CA ALA A 280 -29.63 27.23 1.62
C ALA A 280 -30.74 28.11 1.00
N GLU A 281 -30.44 29.38 0.68
CA GLU A 281 -31.38 30.27 0.00
C GLU A 281 -31.69 29.82 -1.43
N GLU A 282 -30.69 29.38 -2.20
CA GLU A 282 -30.89 28.85 -3.55
C GLU A 282 -31.77 27.60 -3.56
N LEU A 283 -31.58 26.68 -2.61
CA LEU A 283 -32.40 25.49 -2.49
C LEU A 283 -33.86 25.85 -2.22
N LYS A 284 -34.11 26.80 -1.31
CA LYS A 284 -35.47 27.32 -1.05
C LYS A 284 -36.08 28.01 -2.27
N ALA A 285 -35.27 28.76 -3.03
CA ALA A 285 -35.70 29.48 -4.22
C ALA A 285 -35.84 28.59 -5.48
N SER A 286 -35.38 27.34 -5.45
CA SER A 286 -35.33 26.44 -6.61
C SER A 286 -36.70 26.02 -7.19
N GLY A 287 -37.80 26.32 -6.50
CA GLY A 287 -39.16 25.91 -6.87
C GLY A 287 -39.48 24.43 -6.58
N VAL A 288 -38.52 23.68 -6.04
CA VAL A 288 -38.70 22.30 -5.57
C VAL A 288 -39.61 22.29 -4.34
N GLN A 289 -40.65 21.46 -4.38
CA GLN A 289 -41.56 21.23 -3.26
C GLN A 289 -40.91 20.31 -2.22
N ASN A 290 -40.10 20.90 -1.34
CA ASN A 290 -39.58 20.25 -0.14
C ASN A 290 -40.02 21.04 1.10
N LYS A 291 -40.69 20.37 2.04
CA LYS A 291 -41.22 20.99 3.26
C LYS A 291 -40.16 21.22 4.34
N HIS A 292 -38.97 20.66 4.18
CA HIS A 292 -37.90 20.75 5.15
C HIS A 292 -36.92 21.86 4.78
N GLU A 293 -36.86 22.90 5.60
CA GLU A 293 -35.86 23.94 5.40
C GLU A 293 -34.43 23.40 5.63
N PRO A 294 -33.47 23.73 4.75
CA PRO A 294 -32.08 23.33 4.93
C PRO A 294 -31.46 24.13 6.09
N ALA A 295 -30.88 23.43 7.05
CA ALA A 295 -30.08 24.02 8.11
C ALA A 295 -28.61 24.05 7.71
N TYR A 296 -27.85 25.01 8.23
CA TYR A 296 -26.40 25.07 8.03
C TYR A 296 -25.63 25.47 9.30
N ARG A 297 -24.43 24.92 9.44
CA ARG A 297 -23.50 25.22 10.54
C ARG A 297 -22.05 25.24 10.06
N TYR A 298 -21.26 26.05 10.74
CA TYR A 298 -19.82 26.01 10.58
C TYR A 298 -19.28 24.66 11.06
N LEU A 299 -18.39 24.07 10.27
CA LEU A 299 -17.61 22.92 10.69
C LEU A 299 -16.25 22.97 9.99
N ASP A 300 -15.18 23.05 10.79
CA ASP A 300 -13.85 22.63 10.34
C ASP A 300 -13.67 21.16 10.72
N ILE A 301 -13.38 20.33 9.72
CA ILE A 301 -13.22 18.90 9.94
C ILE A 301 -11.89 18.55 10.63
N CYS A 302 -10.91 19.47 10.63
CA CYS A 302 -9.63 19.26 11.32
C CYS A 302 -9.75 19.51 12.83
N GLU A 303 -10.68 20.37 13.22
CA GLU A 303 -10.92 20.77 14.61
C GLU A 303 -12.43 20.73 14.88
N PRO A 304 -13.08 19.56 14.75
CA PRO A 304 -14.52 19.49 14.88
C PRO A 304 -14.93 19.67 16.34
N THR A 305 -15.75 20.68 16.61
CA THR A 305 -16.35 20.95 17.92
C THR A 305 -17.86 20.85 17.83
N ASP A 306 -18.51 20.55 18.96
CA ASP A 306 -19.98 20.57 19.08
C ASP A 306 -20.73 19.70 18.06
N LEU A 307 -20.15 18.54 17.70
CA LEU A 307 -20.71 17.66 16.67
C LEU A 307 -22.09 17.13 17.07
N GLU A 308 -22.30 16.84 18.34
CA GLU A 308 -23.56 16.34 18.89
C GLU A 308 -24.68 17.39 18.75
N LYS A 309 -24.35 18.69 18.81
CA LYS A 309 -25.33 19.77 18.60
C LYS A 309 -25.87 19.81 17.17
N LEU A 310 -25.17 19.21 16.20
CA LEU A 310 -25.68 19.10 14.83
C LEU A 310 -26.93 18.22 14.78
N VAL A 311 -27.08 17.27 15.71
CA VAL A 311 -28.23 16.38 15.82
C VAL A 311 -29.51 17.14 16.16
N GLU A 312 -29.41 18.22 16.92
CA GLU A 312 -30.56 19.07 17.29
C GLU A 312 -31.22 19.72 16.06
N LEU A 313 -30.50 19.82 14.93
CA LEU A 313 -31.01 20.38 13.68
C LEU A 313 -31.80 19.36 12.83
N SER A 314 -31.84 18.10 13.25
CA SER A 314 -32.58 17.04 12.56
C SER A 314 -34.09 17.25 12.59
N ILE A 315 -34.85 16.37 11.94
CA ILE A 315 -36.33 16.44 11.93
C ILE A 315 -36.90 16.21 13.33
N ASP A 316 -36.34 15.27 14.08
CA ASP A 316 -36.80 14.85 15.42
C ASP A 316 -35.93 15.38 16.57
N GLY A 317 -34.84 16.09 16.24
CA GLY A 317 -33.83 16.57 17.18
C GLY A 317 -32.90 15.48 17.73
N LYS A 318 -32.92 14.27 17.15
CA LYS A 318 -32.27 13.07 17.72
C LYS A 318 -31.51 12.22 16.71
N THR A 319 -31.90 12.24 15.43
CA THR A 319 -31.45 11.23 14.46
C THR A 319 -30.87 11.86 13.21
N ILE A 320 -29.71 11.34 12.76
CA ILE A 320 -29.13 11.62 11.45
C ILE A 320 -29.21 10.34 10.63
N ASP A 321 -30.21 10.24 9.73
CA ASP A 321 -30.41 9.04 8.91
C ASP A 321 -29.26 8.77 7.95
N VAL A 322 -28.66 9.84 7.40
CA VAL A 322 -27.57 9.75 6.42
C VAL A 322 -26.44 10.71 6.75
N LEU A 323 -25.22 10.19 6.89
CA LEU A 323 -23.99 10.97 7.04
C LEU A 323 -23.17 10.91 5.75
N ILE A 324 -22.90 12.07 5.15
CA ILE A 324 -22.06 12.21 3.96
C ILE A 324 -20.71 12.81 4.33
N ASN A 325 -19.69 11.95 4.36
CA ASN A 325 -18.28 12.27 4.50
C ASN A 325 -17.70 12.69 3.14
N ASN A 326 -17.83 13.97 2.80
CA ASN A 326 -17.46 14.53 1.49
C ASN A 326 -16.32 15.56 1.51
N ALA A 327 -16.07 16.22 2.64
CA ALA A 327 -14.96 17.18 2.74
C ALA A 327 -13.63 16.55 2.28
N GLY A 328 -12.72 17.37 1.75
CA GLY A 328 -11.44 16.84 1.31
C GLY A 328 -10.47 17.87 0.74
N LEU A 329 -9.22 17.46 0.65
CA LEU A 329 -8.11 18.24 0.11
C LEU A 329 -7.17 17.34 -0.69
N SER A 330 -6.66 17.81 -1.83
CA SER A 330 -5.64 17.12 -2.62
C SER A 330 -4.29 17.79 -2.46
N ASN A 331 -3.21 17.10 -2.83
CA ASN A 331 -1.90 17.70 -3.05
C ASN A 331 -1.43 17.49 -4.50
N ARG A 332 -0.45 18.31 -4.92
CA ARG A 332 0.35 18.13 -6.12
C ARG A 332 1.81 18.46 -5.83
N GLY A 333 2.68 17.51 -6.11
CA GLY A 333 4.12 17.76 -6.04
C GLY A 333 4.94 16.47 -6.04
N PRO A 334 6.24 16.56 -6.39
CA PRO A 334 7.16 15.45 -6.25
C PRO A 334 7.23 14.94 -4.81
N ILE A 335 7.45 13.63 -4.65
CA ILE A 335 7.53 13.01 -3.32
C ILE A 335 8.69 13.59 -2.51
N THR A 336 9.84 13.83 -3.17
CA THR A 336 11.04 14.40 -2.57
C THR A 336 10.84 15.82 -2.05
N ASP A 337 9.95 16.56 -2.71
CA ASP A 337 9.82 18.01 -2.51
C ASP A 337 8.58 18.36 -1.68
N THR A 338 7.63 17.42 -1.53
CA THR A 338 6.42 17.61 -0.73
C THR A 338 6.75 17.52 0.76
N PRO A 339 6.67 18.62 1.53
CA PRO A 339 7.05 18.62 2.94
C PRO A 339 6.11 17.75 3.78
N ILE A 340 6.63 17.20 4.88
CA ILE A 340 5.84 16.35 5.78
C ILE A 340 4.63 17.10 6.37
N LYS A 341 4.72 18.43 6.52
CA LYS A 341 3.62 19.28 6.96
C LYS A 341 2.41 19.19 6.02
N VAL A 342 2.64 19.23 4.70
CA VAL A 342 1.58 19.08 3.69
C VAL A 342 1.00 17.67 3.77
N GLN A 343 1.84 16.63 3.95
CA GLN A 343 1.34 15.27 4.10
C GLN A 343 0.43 15.10 5.33
N ARG A 344 0.83 15.65 6.48
CA ARG A 344 0.03 15.66 7.70
C ARG A 344 -1.28 16.40 7.50
N GLN A 345 -1.25 17.60 6.94
CA GLN A 345 -2.46 18.40 6.69
C GLN A 345 -3.48 17.65 5.82
N ILE A 346 -3.02 16.92 4.80
CA ILE A 346 -3.89 16.10 3.96
C ILE A 346 -4.51 14.94 4.76
N MET A 347 -3.74 14.31 5.66
CA MET A 347 -4.25 13.27 6.56
C MET A 347 -5.27 13.80 7.58
N GLU A 348 -5.01 14.97 8.17
CA GLU A 348 -5.96 15.59 9.12
C GLU A 348 -7.33 15.81 8.46
N VAL A 349 -7.35 16.36 7.25
CA VAL A 349 -8.61 16.62 6.53
C VAL A 349 -9.25 15.31 6.03
N ASN A 350 -8.51 14.51 5.25
CA ASN A 350 -9.11 13.41 4.48
C ASN A 350 -9.28 12.11 5.27
N TYR A 351 -8.72 12.02 6.48
CA TYR A 351 -8.75 10.81 7.29
C TYR A 351 -9.23 11.10 8.71
N PHE A 352 -8.42 11.77 9.53
CA PHE A 352 -8.73 11.96 10.96
C PHE A 352 -10.03 12.73 11.15
N GLY A 353 -10.25 13.80 10.39
CA GLY A 353 -11.47 14.58 10.48
C GLY A 353 -12.74 13.76 10.21
N HIS A 354 -12.75 12.94 9.17
CA HIS A 354 -13.90 12.06 8.87
C HIS A 354 -14.13 11.02 9.94
N ILE A 355 -13.07 10.47 10.52
CA ILE A 355 -13.17 9.50 11.62
C ILE A 355 -13.78 10.17 12.83
N THR A 356 -13.28 11.34 13.22
CA THR A 356 -13.79 12.08 14.38
C THR A 356 -15.27 12.41 14.21
N VAL A 357 -15.66 12.95 13.06
CA VAL A 357 -17.07 13.24 12.75
C VAL A 357 -17.92 11.97 12.78
N THR A 358 -17.47 10.91 12.13
CA THR A 358 -18.23 9.66 12.06
C THR A 358 -18.41 9.04 13.44
N LYS A 359 -17.35 8.94 14.25
CA LYS A 359 -17.41 8.35 15.59
C LYS A 359 -18.33 9.13 16.53
N ALA A 360 -18.30 10.45 16.48
CA ALA A 360 -19.15 11.29 17.32
C ALA A 360 -20.64 11.18 16.92
N LEU A 361 -20.92 11.10 15.62
CA LEU A 361 -22.29 11.05 15.11
C LEU A 361 -22.90 9.64 15.08
N LEU A 362 -22.07 8.60 15.11
CA LEU A 362 -22.49 7.19 15.00
C LEU A 362 -23.62 6.78 15.98
N PRO A 363 -23.63 7.21 17.25
CA PRO A 363 -24.74 6.90 18.16
C PRO A 363 -26.11 7.44 17.69
N PHE A 364 -26.11 8.49 16.88
CA PHE A 364 -27.32 9.16 16.36
C PHE A 364 -27.72 8.69 14.96
N ILE A 365 -26.95 7.78 14.36
CA ILE A 365 -27.30 7.14 13.10
C ILE A 365 -28.11 5.88 13.44
N PRO A 366 -29.29 5.67 12.83
CA PRO A 366 -30.11 4.50 13.10
C PRO A 366 -29.49 3.23 12.50
N ASP A 367 -29.97 2.06 12.93
CA ASP A 367 -29.43 0.76 12.48
C ASP A 367 -29.54 0.54 10.97
N GLU A 368 -30.59 1.06 10.35
CA GLU A 368 -30.81 1.02 8.89
C GLU A 368 -30.33 2.30 8.18
N GLY A 369 -29.54 3.13 8.89
CA GLY A 369 -28.97 4.37 8.38
C GLY A 369 -27.95 4.16 7.26
N CYS A 370 -27.37 5.27 6.79
CA CYS A 370 -26.41 5.24 5.69
C CYS A 370 -25.23 6.20 5.95
N ILE A 371 -24.02 5.70 5.77
CA ILE A 371 -22.80 6.50 5.74
C ILE A 371 -22.24 6.45 4.32
N ILE A 372 -22.18 7.61 3.67
CA ILE A 372 -21.59 7.78 2.34
C ILE A 372 -20.21 8.40 2.50
N VAL A 373 -19.20 7.74 1.96
CA VAL A 373 -17.79 8.15 2.09
C VAL A 373 -17.24 8.48 0.71
N THR A 374 -16.99 9.77 0.45
CA THR A 374 -16.38 10.23 -0.78
C THR A 374 -14.87 9.96 -0.75
N SER A 375 -14.50 8.81 -1.32
CA SER A 375 -13.11 8.44 -1.57
C SER A 375 -12.71 8.74 -3.01
N SER A 376 -11.70 8.04 -3.52
CA SER A 376 -11.23 8.17 -4.89
C SER A 376 -10.75 6.83 -5.43
N LEU A 377 -10.68 6.70 -6.75
CA LEU A 377 -9.84 5.68 -7.38
C LEU A 377 -8.42 5.67 -6.80
N GLN A 378 -7.91 6.85 -6.41
CA GLN A 378 -6.60 6.98 -5.77
C GLN A 378 -6.53 6.40 -4.34
N GLY A 379 -7.65 5.91 -3.79
CA GLY A 379 -7.69 5.08 -2.59
C GLY A 379 -7.50 3.59 -2.85
N ARG A 380 -7.37 3.18 -4.12
CA ARG A 380 -7.13 1.79 -4.55
C ARG A 380 -5.89 1.61 -5.39
N VAL A 381 -5.53 2.65 -6.13
CA VAL A 381 -4.31 2.76 -6.92
C VAL A 381 -3.60 4.04 -6.56
N ALA A 382 -2.28 4.12 -6.66
CA ALA A 382 -1.55 5.36 -6.45
C ALA A 382 -1.19 5.98 -7.80
N VAL A 383 -1.30 7.31 -7.92
CA VAL A 383 -0.92 8.08 -9.11
C VAL A 383 0.26 9.00 -8.74
N PRO A 384 1.24 9.19 -9.64
CA PRO A 384 2.38 10.10 -9.40
C PRO A 384 1.95 11.51 -8.99
N TYR A 385 2.83 12.18 -8.26
CA TYR A 385 2.71 13.56 -7.78
C TYR A 385 1.52 13.85 -6.83
N ARG A 386 0.87 12.80 -6.32
CA ARG A 386 -0.30 12.88 -5.42
C ARG A 386 -0.18 11.89 -4.26
N SER A 387 1.04 11.74 -3.72
CA SER A 387 1.36 10.72 -2.70
C SER A 387 0.54 10.88 -1.43
N ALA A 388 0.51 12.10 -0.84
CA ALA A 388 -0.25 12.36 0.38
C ALA A 388 -1.75 12.12 0.18
N TYR A 389 -2.30 12.58 -0.95
CA TYR A 389 -3.70 12.36 -1.29
C TYR A 389 -4.02 10.86 -1.44
N SER A 390 -3.21 10.14 -2.22
CA SER A 390 -3.41 8.70 -2.43
C SER A 390 -3.32 7.93 -1.10
N ALA A 391 -2.33 8.24 -0.27
CA ALA A 391 -2.18 7.62 1.06
C ALA A 391 -3.41 7.88 1.94
N SER A 392 -3.89 9.13 2.01
CA SER A 392 -5.06 9.49 2.81
C SER A 392 -6.35 8.79 2.35
N LYS A 393 -6.56 8.61 1.04
CA LYS A 393 -7.74 7.93 0.52
C LYS A 393 -7.66 6.41 0.66
N HIS A 394 -6.46 5.81 0.68
CA HIS A 394 -6.30 4.40 1.05
C HIS A 394 -6.61 4.20 2.54
N ALA A 395 -6.08 5.07 3.42
CA ALA A 395 -6.34 5.01 4.86
C ALA A 395 -7.85 5.15 5.15
N LEU A 396 -8.51 6.10 4.49
CA LEU A 396 -9.95 6.31 4.59
C LEU A 396 -10.76 5.06 4.20
N GLN A 397 -10.44 4.42 3.07
CA GLN A 397 -11.12 3.18 2.67
C GLN A 397 -10.89 2.06 3.70
N GLY A 398 -9.64 1.87 4.14
CA GLY A 398 -9.31 0.83 5.12
C GLY A 398 -10.04 0.99 6.46
N PHE A 399 -10.22 2.24 6.94
CA PHE A 399 -11.00 2.50 8.14
C PHE A 399 -12.48 2.11 7.96
N PHE A 400 -13.12 2.56 6.89
CA PHE A 400 -14.54 2.27 6.66
C PHE A 400 -14.81 0.81 6.27
N ASP A 401 -13.85 0.12 5.65
CA ASP A 401 -13.93 -1.32 5.43
C ASP A 401 -13.84 -2.09 6.75
N SER A 402 -13.00 -1.65 7.71
CA SER A 402 -12.93 -2.23 9.06
C SER A 402 -14.22 -1.97 9.82
N MET A 403 -14.71 -0.71 9.81
CA MET A 403 -15.97 -0.31 10.42
C MET A 403 -17.15 -1.15 9.92
N ARG A 404 -17.19 -1.51 8.64
CA ARG A 404 -18.25 -2.38 8.08
C ARG A 404 -18.31 -3.76 8.76
N GLY A 405 -17.17 -4.28 9.23
CA GLY A 405 -17.11 -5.56 9.95
C GLY A 405 -17.28 -5.44 11.46
N GLU A 406 -17.10 -4.25 12.03
CA GLU A 406 -17.19 -3.98 13.47
C GLU A 406 -18.55 -3.42 13.90
N GLU A 407 -19.23 -2.70 13.00
CA GLU A 407 -20.49 -2.02 13.28
C GLU A 407 -21.73 -2.82 12.92
N ARG A 408 -22.88 -2.23 13.21
CA ARG A 408 -24.23 -2.81 13.02
C ARG A 408 -24.38 -3.38 11.61
N HIS A 409 -24.80 -4.64 11.54
CA HIS A 409 -24.94 -5.41 10.29
C HIS A 409 -25.83 -4.72 9.23
N ASN A 410 -26.82 -3.95 9.67
CA ASN A 410 -27.77 -3.26 8.81
C ASN A 410 -27.32 -1.85 8.39
N LEU A 411 -26.26 -1.31 8.99
CA LEU A 411 -25.78 0.01 8.65
C LEU A 411 -25.13 -0.03 7.26
N GLN A 412 -25.63 0.78 6.34
CA GLN A 412 -25.02 0.88 5.03
C GLN A 412 -23.79 1.78 5.10
N ILE A 413 -22.64 1.26 4.66
CA ILE A 413 -21.43 2.07 4.44
C ILE A 413 -21.09 2.02 2.95
N LEU A 414 -21.45 3.08 2.22
CA LEU A 414 -21.18 3.24 0.79
C LEU A 414 -19.85 3.97 0.58
N ILE A 415 -18.85 3.26 0.06
CA ILE A 415 -17.57 3.84 -0.36
C ILE A 415 -17.64 4.26 -1.82
N VAL A 416 -17.49 5.55 -2.08
CA VAL A 416 -17.46 6.10 -3.44
C VAL A 416 -16.02 6.26 -3.90
N SER A 417 -15.54 5.38 -4.77
CA SER A 417 -14.25 5.48 -5.45
C SER A 417 -14.38 6.32 -6.73
N ALA A 418 -14.38 7.64 -6.57
CA ALA A 418 -14.52 8.57 -7.69
C ALA A 418 -13.22 8.74 -8.50
N GLY A 419 -13.37 8.77 -9.82
CA GLY A 419 -12.34 9.24 -10.74
C GLY A 419 -12.27 10.76 -10.79
N TYR A 420 -11.81 11.30 -11.92
CA TYR A 420 -11.78 12.75 -12.11
C TYR A 420 -13.19 13.33 -12.26
N MET A 421 -13.46 14.43 -11.55
CA MET A 421 -14.72 15.16 -11.58
C MET A 421 -14.45 16.66 -11.72
N ASN A 422 -15.26 17.34 -12.53
CA ASN A 422 -15.15 18.77 -12.76
C ASN A 422 -15.85 19.54 -11.63
N THR A 423 -15.10 19.85 -10.56
CA THR A 423 -15.66 20.40 -9.30
C THR A 423 -14.86 21.58 -8.73
N GLY A 424 -13.81 22.02 -9.43
CA GLY A 424 -12.85 23.01 -8.90
C GLY A 424 -11.94 22.45 -7.79
N PHE A 425 -11.97 21.14 -7.54
CA PHE A 425 -11.18 20.48 -6.50
C PHE A 425 -9.67 20.52 -6.81
N GLY A 426 -9.31 20.48 -8.09
CA GLY A 426 -7.94 20.50 -8.57
C GLY A 426 -7.24 21.83 -8.32
N ALA A 427 -7.95 22.96 -8.52
CA ALA A 427 -7.44 24.30 -8.24
C ALA A 427 -7.16 24.53 -6.74
N LYS A 428 -7.87 23.83 -5.85
CA LYS A 428 -7.68 23.91 -4.40
C LYS A 428 -6.63 22.93 -3.86
N ALA A 429 -6.01 22.13 -4.72
CA ALA A 429 -4.96 21.21 -4.30
C ALA A 429 -3.74 21.97 -3.75
N LEU A 430 -3.10 21.45 -2.71
CA LEU A 430 -1.90 22.04 -2.13
C LEU A 430 -0.66 21.73 -2.98
N ASP A 431 0.16 22.73 -3.24
CA ASP A 431 1.48 22.59 -3.85
C ASP A 431 2.55 22.20 -2.81
N ILE A 432 3.82 22.20 -3.23
CA ILE A 432 4.98 21.92 -2.34
C ILE A 432 5.14 22.96 -1.22
N ASN A 433 4.58 24.15 -1.35
CA ASN A 433 4.61 25.20 -0.34
C ASN A 433 3.39 25.14 0.60
N GLY A 434 2.47 24.20 0.38
CA GLY A 434 1.21 24.10 1.11
C GLY A 434 0.20 25.18 0.71
N GLN A 435 0.37 25.80 -0.47
CA GLN A 435 -0.56 26.80 -1.01
C GLN A 435 -1.44 26.18 -2.10
N PRO A 436 -2.66 26.69 -2.34
CA PRO A 436 -3.48 26.24 -3.45
C PRO A 436 -2.76 26.44 -4.79
N VAL A 437 -2.76 25.41 -5.64
CA VAL A 437 -2.18 25.44 -6.99
C VAL A 437 -2.87 26.49 -7.88
N ALA A 438 -4.10 26.88 -7.55
CA ALA A 438 -4.93 27.91 -8.22
C ALA A 438 -5.20 27.68 -9.72
N LYS A 439 -4.78 26.52 -10.26
CA LYS A 439 -4.98 26.09 -11.64
C LYS A 439 -5.65 24.72 -11.68
N GLU A 440 -6.69 24.61 -12.51
CA GLU A 440 -7.47 23.39 -12.63
C GLU A 440 -6.69 22.27 -13.36
N ASP A 441 -6.93 21.01 -13.00
CA ASP A 441 -6.37 19.87 -13.73
C ASP A 441 -7.07 19.69 -15.07
N GLN A 442 -6.34 19.44 -16.16
CA GLN A 442 -6.97 19.09 -17.44
C GLN A 442 -7.78 17.79 -17.35
N ASP A 443 -7.31 16.80 -16.58
CA ASP A 443 -8.03 15.55 -16.37
C ASP A 443 -9.29 15.77 -15.52
N GLN A 444 -9.28 16.73 -14.59
CA GLN A 444 -10.48 17.09 -13.80
C GLN A 444 -11.49 17.89 -14.62
N ALA A 445 -11.03 18.83 -15.45
CA ALA A 445 -11.91 19.57 -16.36
C ALA A 445 -12.67 18.66 -17.34
N LYS A 446 -12.03 17.55 -17.77
CA LYS A 446 -12.64 16.50 -18.61
C LYS A 446 -13.39 15.41 -17.83
N GLY A 447 -13.43 15.53 -16.51
CA GLY A 447 -14.08 14.58 -15.61
C GLY A 447 -15.60 14.64 -15.69
N TYR A 448 -16.27 13.77 -14.92
CA TYR A 448 -17.72 13.83 -14.78
C TYR A 448 -18.18 15.13 -14.10
N SER A 449 -19.37 15.62 -14.44
CA SER A 449 -19.95 16.78 -13.76
C SER A 449 -20.32 16.44 -12.31
N SER A 450 -20.39 17.46 -11.45
CA SER A 450 -20.81 17.29 -10.06
C SER A 450 -22.24 16.76 -9.94
N GLU A 451 -23.13 17.18 -10.82
CA GLU A 451 -24.56 16.85 -10.81
C GLU A 451 -24.78 15.39 -11.21
N TYR A 452 -24.13 14.95 -12.29
CA TYR A 452 -24.13 13.53 -12.68
C TYR A 452 -23.56 12.65 -11.57
N SER A 453 -22.47 13.10 -10.96
CA SER A 453 -21.79 12.34 -9.91
C SER A 453 -22.64 12.25 -8.65
N ALA A 454 -23.27 13.34 -8.23
CA ALA A 454 -24.18 13.39 -7.10
C ALA A 454 -25.36 12.43 -7.31
N LYS A 455 -26.02 12.49 -8.47
CA LYS A 455 -27.11 11.57 -8.83
C LYS A 455 -26.66 10.11 -8.79
N ALA A 456 -25.53 9.78 -9.41
CA ALA A 456 -25.02 8.41 -9.42
C ALA A 456 -24.69 7.88 -8.01
N ILE A 457 -24.16 8.72 -7.13
CA ILE A 457 -23.88 8.38 -5.72
C ILE A 457 -25.19 8.08 -4.98
N LEU A 458 -26.16 8.98 -5.09
CA LEU A 458 -27.43 8.87 -4.38
C LEU A 458 -28.26 7.69 -4.90
N ASP A 459 -28.31 7.46 -6.20
CA ASP A 459 -28.97 6.28 -6.78
C ASP A 459 -28.33 4.97 -6.29
N SER A 460 -27.01 4.97 -6.04
CA SER A 460 -26.30 3.81 -5.48
C SER A 460 -26.60 3.62 -4.00
N ALA A 461 -26.71 4.72 -3.25
CA ALA A 461 -27.16 4.68 -1.87
C ALA A 461 -28.60 4.14 -1.75
N GLU A 462 -29.53 4.57 -2.60
CA GLU A 462 -30.91 4.06 -2.67
C GLU A 462 -30.97 2.55 -2.92
N ARG A 463 -30.09 2.04 -3.77
CA ARG A 463 -29.97 0.59 -4.05
C ARG A 463 -29.29 -0.21 -2.94
N ARG A 464 -28.89 0.44 -1.84
CA ARG A 464 -28.12 -0.17 -0.75
C ARG A 464 -26.77 -0.75 -1.22
N ASP A 465 -26.17 -0.15 -2.26
CA ASP A 465 -24.83 -0.52 -2.71
C ASP A 465 -23.81 -0.18 -1.61
N ILE A 466 -22.81 -1.04 -1.39
CA ILE A 466 -21.72 -0.79 -0.43
C ILE A 466 -20.49 -0.15 -1.08
N GLU A 467 -20.43 -0.17 -2.41
CA GLU A 467 -19.31 0.34 -3.18
C GLU A 467 -19.76 0.91 -4.53
N LEU A 468 -19.26 2.09 -4.87
CA LEU A 468 -19.46 2.71 -6.18
C LEU A 468 -18.11 3.13 -6.77
N ILE A 469 -17.75 2.57 -7.93
CA ILE A 469 -16.61 3.03 -8.72
C ILE A 469 -17.10 3.98 -9.81
N LEU A 470 -17.05 5.28 -9.53
CA LEU A 470 -17.49 6.32 -10.45
C LEU A 470 -16.33 6.79 -11.33
N ALA A 471 -16.00 6.00 -12.36
CA ALA A 471 -14.95 6.33 -13.31
C ALA A 471 -15.18 5.70 -14.69
N PRO A 472 -14.54 6.22 -15.76
CA PRO A 472 -14.51 5.57 -17.06
C PRO A 472 -13.89 4.16 -16.99
N PHE A 473 -14.30 3.28 -17.90
CA PHE A 473 -13.83 1.88 -17.94
C PHE A 473 -12.30 1.75 -17.89
N VAL A 474 -11.59 2.58 -18.66
CA VAL A 474 -10.11 2.60 -18.72
C VAL A 474 -9.47 2.89 -17.36
N HIS A 475 -10.10 3.71 -16.52
CA HIS A 475 -9.56 3.97 -15.18
C HIS A 475 -9.87 2.83 -14.21
N ARG A 476 -11.02 2.15 -14.39
CA ARG A 476 -11.38 0.96 -13.59
C ARG A 476 -10.43 -0.21 -13.87
N THR A 477 -10.02 -0.41 -15.12
CA THR A 477 -9.03 -1.45 -15.47
C THR A 477 -7.68 -1.21 -14.81
N GLY A 478 -7.35 0.02 -14.41
CA GLY A 478 -6.15 0.32 -13.63
C GLY A 478 -6.12 -0.39 -12.26
N ILE A 479 -7.27 -0.52 -11.59
CA ILE A 479 -7.38 -1.27 -10.33
C ILE A 479 -7.06 -2.75 -10.58
N PHE A 480 -7.68 -3.32 -11.61
CA PHE A 480 -7.46 -4.71 -11.99
C PHE A 480 -6.02 -4.96 -12.45
N LEU A 481 -5.43 -4.04 -13.21
CA LEU A 481 -4.05 -4.15 -13.70
C LEU A 481 -3.03 -4.08 -12.56
N ARG A 482 -3.26 -3.25 -11.54
CA ARG A 482 -2.43 -3.22 -10.32
C ARG A 482 -2.41 -4.58 -9.63
N TRP A 483 -3.56 -5.25 -9.56
CA TRP A 483 -3.69 -6.58 -8.94
C TRP A 483 -3.11 -7.70 -9.82
N LEU A 484 -3.45 -7.72 -11.11
CA LEU A 484 -3.08 -8.79 -12.05
C LEU A 484 -1.60 -8.73 -12.48
N TRP A 485 -1.08 -7.53 -12.76
CA TRP A 485 0.28 -7.34 -13.26
C TRP A 485 0.93 -6.06 -12.72
N PRO A 486 1.35 -6.06 -11.43
CA PRO A 486 1.84 -4.87 -10.76
C PRO A 486 3.05 -4.23 -11.46
N THR A 487 3.99 -5.03 -11.97
CA THR A 487 5.17 -4.52 -12.69
C THR A 487 4.79 -3.70 -13.93
N LEU A 488 3.80 -4.15 -14.70
CA LEU A 488 3.30 -3.42 -15.86
C LEU A 488 2.57 -2.15 -15.43
N PHE A 489 1.72 -2.24 -14.41
CA PHE A 489 1.04 -1.07 -13.84
C PHE A 489 2.04 0.02 -13.43
N TYR A 490 3.06 -0.33 -12.65
CA TYR A 490 4.07 0.63 -12.19
C TYR A 490 4.93 1.18 -13.33
N ARG A 491 5.22 0.38 -14.37
CA ARG A 491 5.88 0.89 -15.59
C ARG A 491 5.02 1.93 -16.32
N LEU A 492 3.71 1.72 -16.39
CA LEU A 492 2.78 2.71 -16.97
C LEU A 492 2.68 3.97 -16.10
N MET A 493 2.68 3.83 -14.77
CA MET A 493 2.70 4.98 -13.86
C MET A 493 4.00 5.78 -13.97
N TYR A 494 5.16 5.12 -14.11
CA TYR A 494 6.43 5.80 -14.40
C TYR A 494 6.40 6.53 -15.75
N LYS A 495 5.91 5.90 -16.82
CA LYS A 495 5.73 6.60 -18.11
C LYS A 495 4.77 7.78 -18.01
N ARG A 496 3.72 7.68 -17.20
CA ARG A 496 2.79 8.78 -16.91
C ARG A 496 3.49 9.91 -16.16
N SER A 497 4.36 9.60 -15.19
CA SER A 497 5.07 10.63 -14.42
C SER A 497 5.97 11.49 -15.31
N LEU A 498 6.66 10.88 -16.27
CA LEU A 498 7.50 11.61 -17.24
C LEU A 498 6.74 12.60 -18.13
N ARG A 499 5.42 12.41 -18.33
CA ARG A 499 4.59 13.30 -19.16
C ARG A 499 4.03 14.49 -18.39
N ASP A 500 4.04 14.41 -17.06
CA ASP A 500 3.56 15.46 -16.17
C ASP A 500 4.51 16.67 -16.19
N GLU A 501 4.02 17.84 -15.79
CA GLU A 501 4.82 19.07 -15.74
C GLU A 501 6.04 18.91 -14.82
N TYR A 502 5.88 18.22 -13.69
CA TYR A 502 6.97 17.95 -12.77
C TYR A 502 8.01 16.96 -13.35
N GLY A 503 7.57 15.99 -14.15
CA GLY A 503 8.47 15.05 -14.83
C GLY A 503 9.29 15.72 -15.92
N LYS A 504 8.67 16.65 -16.67
CA LYS A 504 9.36 17.45 -17.70
C LYS A 504 10.43 18.39 -17.15
N LYS A 505 10.27 18.88 -15.91
CA LYS A 505 11.25 19.76 -15.26
C LYS A 505 12.48 19.03 -14.72
N GLN A 506 12.43 17.70 -14.60
CA GLN A 506 13.54 16.87 -14.11
C GLN A 506 14.39 16.25 -15.23
N GLN A 507 13.94 16.37 -16.49
CA GLN A 507 14.70 16.04 -17.70
C GLN A 507 15.41 17.28 -18.21
#